data_AF-A0A7S3B0D8-F1
#
_entry.id   AF-A0A7S3B0D8-F1
#
_cell.length_a   1.000
_cell.length_b   1.000
_cell.length_c   1.000
_cell.angle_alpha   90.00
_cell.angle_beta   90.00
_cell.angle_gamma   90.00
#
_symmetry.space_group_name_H-M   'P 1'
#
loop_
_entity.id
_entity.type
_entity.pdbx_description
1 polymer ?
#
loop_
_entity_poly.entity_id
_entity_poly.type
_entity_poly.pdbx_seq_one_letter_code
_entity_poly.pdbx_strand_id
1 'polypeptide(L)'
;VSKRSVSEVLEEMVRKGTVSASQVEEMWDEIRQVIAKTMLAIGPTVTTVYSNCFADDEEATAQRKCFHILGVDMLLDDQLRPWLLEVNHNPSFTCDTDFDRDLKGSVVREALELLDLKPFDKSPTGRYGEQIAHHLAV
;
A
#
# COMPACT_ATOMS: atom_id res chain seq x y z
N VAL A 1 -0.93 26.25 -0.57
CA VAL A 1 -1.24 25.24 0.47
C VAL A 1 0.08 24.82 1.11
N SER A 2 0.20 24.83 2.44
CA SER A 2 1.42 24.35 3.12
C SER A 2 1.34 22.84 3.27
N LYS A 3 1.77 22.09 2.24
CA LYS A 3 2.02 20.65 2.34
C LYS A 3 3.50 20.45 2.70
N ARG A 4 3.78 19.53 3.61
CA ARG A 4 5.15 19.18 4.04
C ARG A 4 5.24 17.67 4.22
N SER A 5 6.43 17.13 4.09
CA SER A 5 6.64 15.71 4.40
C SER A 5 6.56 15.47 5.90
N VAL A 6 6.10 14.29 6.31
CA VAL A 6 6.05 13.91 7.73
C VAL A 6 7.46 13.95 8.33
N SER A 7 8.46 13.42 7.61
CA SER A 7 9.86 13.43 8.05
C SER A 7 10.38 14.83 8.33
N GLU A 8 10.15 15.79 7.41
CA GLU A 8 10.59 17.18 7.58
C GLU A 8 9.97 17.84 8.82
N VAL A 9 8.68 17.61 9.06
CA VAL A 9 7.98 18.14 10.25
C VAL A 9 8.55 17.54 11.53
N LEU A 10 8.75 16.23 11.57
CA LEU A 10 9.25 15.53 12.77
C LEU A 10 10.71 15.92 13.06
N GLU A 11 11.56 16.01 12.05
CA GLU A 11 12.94 16.49 12.18
C GLU A 11 12.98 17.93 12.72
N GLU A 12 12.05 18.78 12.28
CA GLU A 12 11.90 20.13 12.83
C GLU A 12 11.49 20.12 14.31
N MET A 13 10.53 19.29 14.71
CA MET A 13 10.10 19.17 16.10
C MET A 13 11.22 18.65 17.01
N VAL A 14 12.03 17.69 16.52
CA VAL A 14 13.23 17.20 17.23
C VAL A 14 14.28 18.29 17.36
N ARG A 15 14.57 19.02 16.29
CA ARG A 15 15.56 20.12 16.30
C ARG A 15 15.18 21.24 17.26
N LYS A 16 13.87 21.51 17.41
CA LYS A 16 13.33 22.49 18.35
C LYS A 16 13.25 21.97 19.79
N GLY A 17 13.54 20.69 20.03
CA GLY A 17 13.44 20.06 21.34
C GLY A 17 12.00 19.91 21.85
N THR A 18 11.00 19.96 20.95
CA THR A 18 9.59 19.76 21.31
C THR A 18 9.30 18.28 21.58
N VAL A 19 9.99 17.39 20.86
CA VAL A 19 9.91 15.94 21.01
C VAL A 19 11.31 15.35 20.89
N SER A 20 11.58 14.20 21.52
CA SER A 20 12.83 13.47 21.33
C SER A 20 12.78 12.57 20.09
N ALA A 21 13.95 12.17 19.59
CA ALA A 21 14.04 11.18 18.51
C ALA A 21 13.42 9.82 18.92
N SER A 22 13.56 9.43 20.20
CA SER A 22 12.97 8.18 20.71
C SER A 22 11.44 8.23 20.72
N GLN A 23 10.84 9.37 21.09
CA GLN A 23 9.39 9.54 21.03
C GLN A 23 8.85 9.45 19.59
N VAL A 24 9.62 9.97 18.62
CA VAL A 24 9.29 9.83 17.20
C VAL A 24 9.35 8.37 16.75
N GLU A 25 10.35 7.62 17.20
CA GLU A 25 10.48 6.18 16.91
C GLU A 25 9.31 5.38 17.49
N GLU A 26 8.96 5.61 18.77
CA GLU A 26 7.81 5.01 19.44
C GLU A 26 6.50 5.32 18.72
N MET A 27 6.28 6.57 18.32
CA MET A 27 5.11 6.97 17.53
C MET A 27 5.03 6.19 16.21
N TRP A 28 6.13 6.01 15.49
CA TRP A 28 6.13 5.23 14.25
C TRP A 28 5.80 3.76 14.50
N ASP A 29 6.23 3.19 15.61
CA ASP A 29 5.84 1.83 16.02
C ASP A 29 4.34 1.74 16.33
N GLU A 30 3.77 2.74 16.99
CA GLU A 30 2.33 2.82 17.22
C GLU A 30 1.55 2.94 15.89
N ILE A 31 2.01 3.78 14.95
CA ILE A 31 1.43 3.90 13.60
C ILE A 31 1.40 2.52 12.90
N ARG A 32 2.54 1.81 12.89
CA ARG A 32 2.65 0.46 12.30
C ARG A 32 1.66 -0.51 12.94
N GLN A 33 1.51 -0.47 14.25
CA GLN A 33 0.57 -1.34 14.97
C GLN A 33 -0.89 -1.02 14.61
N VAL A 34 -1.26 0.26 14.53
CA VAL A 34 -2.61 0.68 14.14
C VAL A 34 -2.92 0.20 12.72
N ILE A 35 -2.00 0.40 11.77
CA ILE A 35 -2.15 -0.07 10.37
C ILE A 35 -2.29 -1.60 10.34
N ALA A 36 -1.42 -2.34 11.03
CA ALA A 36 -1.47 -3.80 11.07
C ALA A 36 -2.81 -4.33 11.63
N LYS A 37 -3.28 -3.77 12.76
CA LYS A 37 -4.58 -4.12 13.36
C LYS A 37 -5.74 -3.82 12.42
N THR A 38 -5.69 -2.70 11.70
CA THR A 38 -6.70 -2.31 10.71
C THR A 38 -6.77 -3.30 9.55
N MET A 39 -5.62 -3.69 8.99
CA MET A 39 -5.55 -4.69 7.92
C MET A 39 -5.99 -6.08 8.39
N LEU A 40 -5.62 -6.48 9.62
CA LEU A 40 -6.07 -7.74 10.20
C LEU A 40 -7.58 -7.78 10.40
N ALA A 41 -8.19 -6.67 10.82
CA ALA A 41 -9.64 -6.58 11.02
C ALA A 41 -10.44 -6.81 9.73
N ILE A 42 -9.96 -6.29 8.59
CA ILE A 42 -10.62 -6.48 7.29
C ILE A 42 -10.19 -7.76 6.55
N GLY A 43 -9.11 -8.40 7.01
CA GLY A 43 -8.49 -9.57 6.38
C GLY A 43 -9.49 -10.67 5.96
N PRO A 44 -10.40 -11.15 6.83
CA PRO A 44 -11.36 -12.18 6.46
C PRO A 44 -12.25 -11.80 5.27
N THR A 45 -12.75 -10.55 5.26
CA THR A 45 -13.59 -10.05 4.17
C THR A 45 -12.82 -9.99 2.86
N VAL A 46 -11.59 -9.46 2.87
CA VAL A 46 -10.73 -9.39 1.68
C VAL A 46 -10.43 -10.78 1.16
N THR A 47 -10.08 -11.73 2.04
CA THR A 47 -9.79 -13.11 1.67
C THR A 47 -11.00 -13.78 1.01
N THR A 48 -12.20 -13.65 1.59
CA THR A 48 -13.42 -14.22 0.99
C THR A 48 -13.69 -13.65 -0.40
N VAL A 49 -13.60 -12.32 -0.55
CA VAL A 49 -13.82 -11.67 -1.86
C VAL A 49 -12.77 -12.13 -2.87
N TYR A 50 -11.50 -12.17 -2.47
CA TYR A 50 -10.40 -12.62 -3.31
C TYR A 50 -10.62 -14.06 -3.80
N SER A 51 -10.89 -15.00 -2.89
CA SER A 51 -11.13 -16.40 -3.24
C SER A 51 -12.33 -16.57 -4.18
N ASN A 52 -13.39 -15.76 -4.02
CA ASN A 52 -14.54 -15.80 -4.93
C ASN A 52 -14.21 -15.22 -6.32
N CYS A 53 -13.32 -14.24 -6.41
CA CYS A 53 -12.88 -13.68 -7.69
C CYS A 53 -11.86 -14.55 -8.43
N PHE A 54 -11.11 -15.38 -7.70
CA PHE A 54 -10.00 -16.18 -8.24
C PHE A 54 -10.12 -17.68 -7.92
N ALA A 55 -11.35 -18.20 -7.89
CA ALA A 55 -11.70 -19.55 -7.42
C ALA A 55 -11.02 -20.70 -8.18
N ASP A 56 -10.58 -20.46 -9.42
CA ASP A 56 -9.99 -21.49 -10.30
C ASP A 56 -8.46 -21.65 -10.15
N ASP A 57 -7.81 -20.94 -9.23
CA ASP A 57 -6.36 -21.08 -9.01
C ASP A 57 -6.03 -22.23 -8.06
N GLU A 58 -5.16 -23.15 -8.50
CA GLU A 58 -4.52 -24.09 -7.59
C GLU A 58 -3.66 -23.32 -6.57
N GLU A 59 -3.92 -23.53 -5.28
CA GLU A 59 -3.28 -22.86 -4.14
C GLU A 59 -1.74 -22.95 -4.19
N ALA A 60 -1.20 -24.02 -4.76
CA ALA A 60 0.24 -24.24 -4.96
C ALA A 60 0.89 -23.34 -6.04
N THR A 61 0.10 -22.68 -6.91
CA THR A 61 0.58 -21.78 -7.96
C THR A 61 -0.03 -20.37 -7.89
N ALA A 62 -0.77 -20.05 -6.82
CA ALA A 62 -1.44 -18.79 -6.63
C ALA A 62 -0.44 -17.62 -6.52
N GLN A 63 -0.07 -17.06 -7.66
CA GLN A 63 0.59 -15.75 -7.72
C GLN A 63 -0.35 -14.72 -7.10
N ARG A 64 0.18 -13.77 -6.32
CA ARG A 64 -0.62 -12.65 -5.81
C ARG A 64 -1.09 -11.82 -7.00
N LYS A 65 -2.39 -11.83 -7.28
CA LYS A 65 -2.98 -11.16 -8.47
C LYS A 65 -3.37 -9.71 -8.22
N CYS A 66 -3.50 -9.33 -6.95
CA CYS A 66 -3.94 -8.00 -6.54
C CYS A 66 -2.90 -7.32 -5.67
N PHE A 67 -2.76 -6.01 -5.85
CA PHE A 67 -2.11 -5.10 -4.93
C PHE A 67 -2.94 -3.83 -4.83
N HIS A 68 -2.80 -3.08 -3.74
CA HIS A 68 -3.57 -1.86 -3.54
C HIS A 68 -2.76 -0.85 -2.73
N ILE A 69 -2.69 0.39 -3.19
CA ILE A 69 -2.11 1.51 -2.42
C ILE A 69 -3.24 2.22 -1.68
N LEU A 70 -3.20 2.17 -0.35
CA LEU A 70 -4.20 2.79 0.52
C LEU A 70 -3.67 4.13 1.06
N GLY A 71 -4.54 5.14 1.14
CA GLY A 71 -4.29 6.34 1.93
C GLY A 71 -4.75 6.09 3.37
N VAL A 72 -3.89 6.33 4.36
CA VAL A 72 -4.25 6.21 5.77
C VAL A 72 -4.17 7.59 6.40
N ASP A 73 -5.32 8.10 6.82
CA ASP A 73 -5.42 9.41 7.44
C ASP A 73 -5.37 9.24 8.96
N MET A 74 -4.35 9.82 9.58
CA MET A 74 -4.11 9.72 11.01
C MET A 74 -3.94 11.10 11.63
N LEU A 75 -4.44 11.26 12.85
CA LEU A 75 -4.23 12.44 13.67
C LEU A 75 -3.33 12.09 14.85
N LEU A 76 -2.27 12.87 15.05
CA LEU A 76 -1.43 12.78 16.25
C LEU A 76 -2.01 13.69 17.33
N ASP A 77 -2.15 13.18 18.55
CA ASP A 77 -2.47 14.02 19.70
C ASP A 77 -1.22 14.70 20.29
N ASP A 78 -1.40 15.46 21.36
CA ASP A 78 -0.34 16.19 22.04
C ASP A 78 0.68 15.29 22.77
N GLN A 79 0.40 13.97 22.87
CA GLN A 79 1.35 12.96 23.33
C GLN A 79 1.97 12.15 22.18
N LEU A 80 1.81 12.58 20.93
CA LEU A 80 2.22 11.85 19.72
C LEU A 80 1.50 10.49 19.52
N ARG A 81 0.38 10.24 20.17
CA ARG A 81 -0.36 8.99 19.92
C ARG A 81 -1.13 9.11 18.60
N PRO A 82 -1.05 8.09 17.72
CA PRO A 82 -1.69 8.13 16.42
C PRO A 82 -3.12 7.58 16.47
N TRP A 83 -4.06 8.43 16.09
CA TRP A 83 -5.49 8.10 15.98
C TRP A 83 -5.87 7.90 14.52
N LEU A 84 -6.31 6.69 14.16
CA LEU A 84 -6.83 6.41 12.82
C LEU A 84 -8.14 7.18 12.60
N LEU A 85 -8.20 7.98 11.54
CA LEU A 85 -9.42 8.69 11.14
C LEU A 85 -10.16 7.91 10.06
N GLU A 86 -9.48 7.59 8.97
CA GLU A 86 -10.05 6.84 7.86
C GLU A 86 -8.98 6.07 7.07
N VAL A 87 -9.45 5.10 6.29
CA VAL A 87 -8.66 4.41 5.27
C VAL A 87 -9.30 4.69 3.92
N ASN A 88 -8.59 5.44 3.09
CA ASN A 88 -9.03 5.80 1.75
C ASN A 88 -8.52 4.77 0.73
N HIS A 89 -9.46 4.09 0.07
CA HIS A 89 -9.16 3.12 -0.98
C HIS A 89 -8.84 3.77 -2.34
N ASN A 90 -8.99 5.09 -2.48
CA ASN A 90 -8.65 5.84 -3.67
C ASN A 90 -7.93 7.15 -3.30
N PRO A 91 -6.70 7.07 -2.76
CA PRO A 91 -5.93 8.27 -2.44
C PRO A 91 -5.65 9.07 -3.72
N SER A 92 -5.68 10.41 -3.61
CA SER A 92 -5.44 11.27 -4.77
C SER A 92 -3.97 11.22 -5.21
N PHE A 93 -3.75 10.82 -6.47
CA PHE A 93 -2.47 10.92 -7.16
C PHE A 93 -2.35 12.16 -8.07
N THR A 94 -3.26 13.13 -7.92
CA THR A 94 -3.12 14.43 -8.60
C THR A 94 -1.90 15.17 -8.06
N CYS A 95 -1.05 15.67 -8.96
CA CYS A 95 0.19 16.33 -8.61
C CYS A 95 0.11 17.82 -8.96
N ASP A 96 -0.36 18.63 -8.01
CA ASP A 96 -0.51 20.08 -8.20
C ASP A 96 0.80 20.86 -8.00
N THR A 97 1.79 20.21 -7.39
CA THR A 97 3.10 20.80 -7.05
C THR A 97 4.23 19.84 -7.37
N ASP A 98 5.46 20.36 -7.49
CA ASP A 98 6.67 19.54 -7.61
C ASP A 98 6.84 18.60 -6.41
N PHE A 99 6.54 19.08 -5.20
CA PHE A 99 6.53 18.27 -3.99
C PHE A 99 5.55 17.10 -4.08
N ASP A 100 4.31 17.34 -4.53
CA ASP A 100 3.31 16.27 -4.71
C ASP A 100 3.80 15.23 -5.72
N ARG A 101 4.40 15.67 -6.84
CA ARG A 101 4.92 14.77 -7.86
C ARG A 101 6.03 13.88 -7.30
N ASP A 102 6.97 14.47 -6.60
CA ASP A 102 8.15 13.74 -6.12
C ASP A 102 7.76 12.75 -5.01
N LEU A 103 6.95 13.18 -4.03
CA LEU A 103 6.48 12.33 -2.93
C LEU A 103 5.55 11.21 -3.42
N LYS A 104 4.54 11.53 -4.23
CA LYS A 104 3.57 10.53 -4.70
C LYS A 104 4.20 9.60 -5.74
N GLY A 105 5.09 10.14 -6.57
CA GLY A 105 5.86 9.37 -7.54
C GLY A 105 6.78 8.35 -6.87
N SER A 106 7.41 8.68 -5.74
CA SER A 106 8.23 7.72 -4.99
C SER A 106 7.38 6.59 -4.41
N VAL A 107 6.22 6.89 -3.82
CA VAL A 107 5.30 5.87 -3.27
C VAL A 107 4.87 4.86 -4.35
N VAL A 108 4.47 5.34 -5.54
CA VAL A 108 4.05 4.45 -6.64
C VAL A 108 5.23 3.63 -7.15
N ARG A 109 6.40 4.26 -7.32
CA ARG A 109 7.62 3.57 -7.78
C ARG A 109 8.02 2.46 -6.82
N GLU A 110 8.18 2.78 -5.54
CA GLU A 110 8.60 1.82 -4.51
C GLU A 110 7.58 0.69 -4.38
N ALA A 111 6.28 0.99 -4.48
CA ALA A 111 5.24 -0.05 -4.50
C ALA A 111 5.42 -1.01 -5.69
N LEU A 112 5.69 -0.51 -6.89
CA LEU A 112 5.92 -1.34 -8.07
C LEU A 112 7.23 -2.14 -7.98
N GLU A 113 8.28 -1.57 -7.40
CA GLU A 113 9.55 -2.26 -7.14
C GLU A 113 9.36 -3.41 -6.15
N LEU A 114 8.58 -3.21 -5.08
CA LEU A 114 8.24 -4.24 -4.10
C LEU A 114 7.44 -5.41 -4.69
N LEU A 115 6.67 -5.17 -5.75
CA LEU A 115 5.91 -6.22 -6.42
C LEU A 115 6.78 -7.16 -7.27
N ASP A 116 8.01 -6.76 -7.59
CA ASP A 116 8.95 -7.53 -8.43
C ASP A 116 8.26 -8.09 -9.69
N LEU A 117 7.55 -7.20 -10.40
CA LEU A 117 6.72 -7.60 -11.54
C LEU A 117 7.61 -8.16 -12.65
N LYS A 118 7.45 -9.45 -12.92
CA LYS A 118 8.11 -10.09 -14.06
C LYS A 118 7.38 -9.74 -15.35
N PRO A 119 8.11 -9.54 -16.47
CA PRO A 119 7.50 -9.36 -17.78
C PRO A 119 6.51 -10.50 -18.05
N PHE A 120 5.27 -10.15 -18.35
CA PHE A 120 4.26 -11.13 -18.73
C PHE A 120 4.60 -11.68 -20.12
N ASP A 121 4.88 -12.98 -20.21
CA ASP A 121 5.13 -13.63 -21.50
C ASP A 121 3.84 -13.74 -22.30
N LYS A 122 3.77 -12.97 -23.40
CA LYS A 122 2.64 -12.96 -24.35
C LYS A 122 2.77 -14.03 -25.43
N SER A 123 3.76 -14.93 -25.35
CA SER A 123 3.92 -15.99 -26.33
C SER A 123 2.64 -16.84 -26.41
N PRO A 124 2.20 -17.25 -27.62
CA PRO A 124 1.05 -18.15 -27.80
C PRO A 124 1.28 -19.56 -27.25
N THR A 125 2.45 -19.82 -26.67
CA THR A 125 2.80 -21.02 -25.90
C THR A 125 2.70 -20.82 -24.39
N GLY A 126 2.45 -19.60 -23.90
CA GLY A 126 2.14 -19.34 -22.51
C GLY A 126 0.73 -19.81 -22.14
N ARG A 127 0.41 -19.89 -20.84
CA ARG A 127 -0.86 -20.40 -20.29
C ARG A 127 -2.14 -19.92 -21.00
N TYR A 128 -2.14 -18.72 -21.59
CA TYR A 128 -3.26 -18.19 -22.36
C TYR A 128 -3.45 -18.88 -23.73
N GLY A 129 -2.36 -19.28 -24.38
CA GLY A 129 -2.39 -20.06 -25.60
C GLY A 129 -2.85 -21.51 -25.38
N GLU A 130 -2.49 -22.11 -24.24
CA GLU A 130 -3.03 -23.42 -23.84
C GLU A 130 -4.54 -23.34 -23.54
N GLN A 131 -5.01 -22.28 -22.87
CA GLN A 131 -6.44 -22.05 -22.62
C GLN A 131 -7.25 -21.84 -23.92
N ILE A 132 -6.69 -21.12 -24.91
CA ILE A 132 -7.33 -20.97 -26.22
C ILE A 132 -7.31 -22.29 -27.02
N ALA A 133 -6.21 -23.04 -26.98
CA ALA A 133 -6.11 -24.33 -27.65
C ALA A 133 -7.13 -25.35 -27.10
N HIS A 134 -7.38 -25.35 -25.79
CA HIS A 134 -8.41 -26.19 -25.17
C HIS A 134 -9.83 -25.81 -25.59
N HIS A 135 -10.12 -24.51 -25.81
CA HIS A 135 -11.45 -24.04 -26.24
C HIS A 135 -11.71 -24.22 -27.74
N LEU A 136 -10.66 -24.32 -28.55
CA LEU A 136 -10.74 -24.57 -30.00
C LEU A 136 -10.68 -26.07 -30.37
N ALA A 137 -10.42 -26.94 -29.40
CA ALA A 137 -10.35 -28.40 -29.58
C ALA A 137 -11.66 -29.14 -29.22
N VAL A 138 -12.76 -28.41 -29.01
CA VAL A 138 -14.12 -28.94 -28.81
C VAL A 138 -15.00 -28.63 -30.01
#